data_AF-A0AB37WCR7-F1
#
_entry.id   AF-A0AB37WCR7-F1
#
_cell.length_a   1.000
_cell.length_b   1.000
_cell.length_c   1.000
_cell.angle_alpha   90.00
_cell.angle_beta   90.00
_cell.angle_gamma   90.00
#
_symmetry.space_group_name_H-M   'P 1'
#
loop_
_entity.id
_entity.type
_entity.pdbx_description
1 polymer ?
#
loop_
_entity_poly.entity_id
_entity_poly.type
_entity_poly.pdbx_seq_one_letter_code
_entity_poly.pdbx_strand_id
1 'polypeptide(L)'
;MSTSIALQNLSISDADNNTVRHRKSSRTHVKSRSSEDDDPWLDTPHDREFSSRPLDPRSLKPTVVYWISPHALLSKKITILDLTKDMEVPYTGMTAEYKAEIKRTMKDHSFAPVLTCHRRTWLGLKYEITDDQSAHVAHWSHAWSSFGESVLTFPDDSAHSSHAITLSNKRWGLRTESFVYNSQPYVWQMDSLWHSTNMTLYRITGSGEQQIKTEVAKYAQKWWDSFVTGGTVVVDGTEIDGAVACLTLVVVLKKKRQRAAERHEG
;
A
#
# COMPACT_ATOMS: atom_id res chain seq x y z
N MET A 1 -42.77 -14.49 -32.96
CA MET A 1 -43.91 -13.59 -33.22
C MET A 1 -43.73 -12.37 -32.34
N SER A 2 -43.79 -11.19 -32.95
CA SER A 2 -43.45 -9.87 -32.40
C SER A 2 -44.72 -9.15 -31.95
N THR A 3 -44.68 -8.41 -30.84
CA THR A 3 -45.74 -7.46 -30.48
C THR A 3 -45.14 -6.16 -29.97
N SER A 4 -45.08 -5.18 -30.87
CA SER A 4 -45.03 -3.76 -30.60
C SER A 4 -46.42 -3.27 -30.18
N ILE A 5 -46.52 -2.33 -29.24
CA ILE A 5 -47.68 -1.45 -29.12
C ILE A 5 -47.18 -0.01 -29.05
N ALA A 6 -47.72 0.80 -29.97
CA ALA A 6 -47.45 2.20 -30.16
C ALA A 6 -48.36 3.10 -29.31
N LEU A 7 -47.85 4.29 -29.05
CA LEU A 7 -48.49 5.48 -28.48
C LEU A 7 -49.73 5.93 -29.25
N GLN A 8 -50.64 6.68 -28.59
CA GLN A 8 -51.04 8.03 -29.02
C GLN A 8 -52.00 8.74 -28.04
N ASN A 9 -51.59 9.96 -27.68
CA ASN A 9 -52.31 11.23 -27.65
C ASN A 9 -53.67 11.37 -26.94
N LEU A 10 -53.70 12.29 -25.96
CA LEU A 10 -54.83 13.20 -25.72
C LEU A 10 -54.29 14.61 -25.45
N SER A 11 -55.11 15.58 -25.84
CA SER A 11 -54.83 16.92 -26.35
C SER A 11 -54.60 18.02 -25.31
N ILE A 12 -53.93 19.09 -25.78
CA ILE A 12 -53.76 20.42 -25.18
C ILE A 12 -55.01 21.29 -25.45
N SER A 13 -55.39 22.15 -24.49
CA SER A 13 -55.94 23.49 -24.79
C SER A 13 -55.82 24.45 -23.59
N ASP A 14 -55.29 25.64 -23.90
CA ASP A 14 -54.86 26.77 -23.06
C ASP A 14 -55.99 27.61 -22.41
N ALA A 15 -55.64 28.36 -21.35
CA ALA A 15 -55.87 29.83 -21.25
C ALA A 15 -55.32 30.45 -19.93
N ASP A 16 -54.34 31.35 -20.11
CA ASP A 16 -54.05 32.62 -19.42
C ASP A 16 -54.16 32.78 -17.88
N ASN A 17 -52.99 33.01 -17.25
CA ASN A 17 -52.78 34.25 -16.49
C ASN A 17 -51.30 34.58 -16.23
N ASN A 18 -50.92 35.78 -16.69
CA ASN A 18 -49.64 36.46 -16.52
C ASN A 18 -49.17 36.54 -15.05
N THR A 19 -48.01 35.97 -14.73
CA THR A 19 -47.05 36.59 -13.80
C THR A 19 -45.62 36.19 -14.15
N VAL A 20 -44.91 37.10 -14.81
CA VAL A 20 -43.45 37.03 -15.01
C VAL A 20 -42.77 37.24 -13.66
N ARG A 21 -42.30 36.16 -13.03
CA ARG A 21 -41.38 36.23 -11.88
C ARG A 21 -39.95 35.98 -12.37
N HIS A 22 -39.20 37.07 -12.51
CA HIS A 22 -37.75 37.07 -12.69
C HIS A 22 -37.08 36.21 -11.60
N ARG A 23 -36.47 35.09 -12.00
CA ARG A 23 -35.58 34.32 -11.13
C ARG A 23 -34.22 35.01 -11.14
N LYS A 24 -33.82 35.56 -10.00
CA LYS A 24 -32.54 36.23 -9.77
C LYS A 24 -31.38 35.32 -10.22
N SER A 25 -30.53 35.85 -11.10
CA SER A 25 -29.25 35.28 -11.46
C SER A 25 -28.21 35.60 -10.39
N SER A 26 -27.70 34.58 -9.71
CA SER A 26 -26.37 34.61 -9.09
C SER A 26 -25.85 33.18 -8.93
N ARG A 27 -25.26 32.63 -9.99
CA ARG A 27 -24.37 31.46 -9.90
C ARG A 27 -22.94 31.92 -10.17
N THR A 28 -22.28 32.40 -9.13
CA THR A 28 -20.84 32.33 -9.02
C THR A 28 -20.52 30.92 -8.52
N HIS A 29 -20.20 30.00 -9.44
CA HIS A 29 -19.75 28.66 -9.08
C HIS A 29 -18.26 28.76 -8.68
N VAL A 30 -18.00 29.20 -7.45
CA VAL A 30 -16.76 28.82 -6.78
C VAL A 30 -16.99 27.38 -6.30
N LYS A 31 -16.34 26.41 -6.95
CA LYS A 31 -16.21 25.05 -6.42
C LYS A 31 -15.41 25.14 -5.13
N SER A 32 -16.07 25.31 -4.00
CA SER A 32 -15.54 24.85 -2.73
C SER A 32 -15.40 23.34 -2.83
N ARG A 33 -14.16 22.85 -2.74
CA ARG A 33 -13.87 21.44 -2.52
C ARG A 33 -14.71 20.99 -1.33
N SER A 34 -15.58 20.01 -1.54
CA SER A 34 -16.22 19.26 -0.47
C SER A 34 -15.10 18.70 0.41
N SER A 35 -15.10 19.13 1.67
CA SER A 35 -14.44 18.43 2.76
C SER A 35 -14.87 16.97 2.68
N GLU A 36 -13.88 16.09 2.46
CA GLU A 36 -14.04 14.66 2.68
C GLU A 36 -14.56 14.47 4.10
N ASP A 37 -15.60 13.65 4.21
CA ASP A 37 -16.32 13.35 5.45
C ASP A 37 -15.36 13.06 6.60
N ASP A 38 -15.60 13.73 7.74
CA ASP A 38 -15.01 13.40 9.04
C ASP A 38 -15.46 11.98 9.43
N ASP A 39 -14.71 10.96 9.01
CA ASP A 39 -14.92 9.56 9.40
C ASP A 39 -14.55 9.39 10.89
N PRO A 40 -15.49 9.07 11.79
CA PRO A 40 -15.22 8.90 13.22
C PRO A 40 -14.20 7.78 13.51
N TRP A 41 -13.94 6.89 12.54
CA TRP A 41 -12.90 5.85 12.59
C TRP A 41 -11.49 6.35 12.26
N LEU A 42 -11.33 7.61 11.84
CA LEU A 42 -10.03 8.28 11.68
C LEU A 42 -9.60 9.03 12.93
N ASP A 43 -10.55 9.50 13.73
CA ASP A 43 -10.32 10.45 14.82
C ASP A 43 -9.86 9.83 16.14
N THR A 44 -9.94 8.50 16.27
CA THR A 44 -9.36 7.83 17.43
C THR A 44 -8.01 7.21 17.06
N PRO A 45 -6.90 7.49 17.77
CA PRO A 45 -5.65 6.76 17.57
C PRO A 45 -5.86 5.32 18.06
N HIS A 46 -6.35 4.46 17.17
CA HIS A 46 -6.76 3.09 17.48
C HIS A 46 -5.59 2.17 17.86
N ASP A 47 -4.35 2.67 17.74
CA ASP A 47 -3.09 2.01 18.11
C ASP A 47 -2.36 2.72 19.25
N ARG A 48 -3.06 3.38 20.19
CA ARG A 48 -2.44 4.14 21.29
C ARG A 48 -1.38 3.32 22.04
N GLU A 49 -1.64 2.05 22.34
CA GLU A 49 -0.72 1.11 23.01
C GLU A 49 0.52 0.74 22.19
N PHE A 50 0.41 0.75 20.86
CA PHE A 50 1.55 0.46 19.98
C PHE A 50 2.34 1.75 19.74
N SER A 51 1.65 2.84 19.39
CA SER A 51 2.25 4.17 19.17
C SER A 51 2.93 4.75 20.39
N SER A 52 2.51 4.39 21.61
CA SER A 52 3.13 4.83 22.87
C SER A 52 4.38 4.03 23.27
N ARG A 53 4.76 3.00 22.50
CA ARG A 53 5.91 2.16 22.87
C ARG A 53 7.23 2.92 22.66
N PRO A 54 8.22 2.72 23.54
CA PRO A 54 9.54 3.30 23.36
C PRO A 54 10.15 2.90 22.02
N LEU A 55 10.59 3.90 21.27
CA LEU A 55 11.44 3.73 20.09
C LEU A 55 12.88 3.56 20.56
N ASP A 56 13.57 2.59 19.97
CA ASP A 56 15.02 2.48 20.07
C ASP A 56 15.63 3.80 19.55
N PRO A 57 16.51 4.47 20.33
CA PRO A 57 17.11 5.73 19.91
C PRO A 57 18.03 5.57 18.69
N ARG A 58 18.44 4.34 18.35
CA ARG A 58 19.24 4.07 17.15
C ARG A 58 18.44 4.40 15.91
N SER A 59 18.96 5.34 15.12
CA SER A 59 18.41 5.65 13.80
C SER A 59 18.56 4.45 12.86
N LEU A 60 17.57 4.26 11.98
CA LEU A 60 17.63 3.30 10.89
C LEU A 60 18.94 3.49 10.09
N LYS A 61 19.65 2.38 9.84
CA LYS A 61 20.86 2.35 8.99
C LYS A 61 20.62 1.45 7.78
N PRO A 62 19.97 1.96 6.72
CA PRO A 62 19.69 1.12 5.57
C PRO A 62 20.99 0.68 4.89
N THR A 63 21.04 -0.60 4.53
CA THR A 63 22.13 -1.15 3.72
C THR A 63 21.67 -1.44 2.30
N VAL A 64 20.37 -1.52 2.06
CA VAL A 64 19.77 -1.80 0.75
C VAL A 64 18.59 -0.88 0.47
N VAL A 65 18.39 -0.60 -0.82
CA VAL A 65 17.35 0.28 -1.34
C VAL A 65 16.65 -0.44 -2.48
N TYR A 66 15.33 -0.61 -2.36
CA TYR A 66 14.52 -1.22 -3.39
C TYR A 66 13.48 -0.27 -3.94
N TRP A 67 13.05 -0.55 -5.16
CA TRP A 67 11.92 0.09 -5.81
C TRP A 67 10.84 -0.92 -6.14
N ILE A 68 9.64 -0.70 -5.62
CA ILE A 68 8.44 -1.48 -5.93
C ILE A 68 7.67 -0.77 -7.04
N SER A 69 7.46 -1.46 -8.16
CA SER A 69 6.75 -0.91 -9.30
C SER A 69 5.34 -0.45 -8.95
N PRO A 70 4.85 0.65 -9.57
CA PRO A 70 3.45 1.04 -9.51
C PRO A 70 2.49 -0.11 -9.83
N HIS A 71 1.50 -0.34 -8.98
CA HIS A 71 0.52 -1.40 -9.14
C HIS A 71 -0.86 -1.06 -8.58
N ALA A 72 -1.88 -1.75 -9.10
CA ALA A 72 -3.27 -1.67 -8.71
C ALA A 72 -3.74 -3.01 -8.11
N LEU A 73 -5.00 -3.07 -7.64
CA LEU A 73 -5.56 -4.27 -7.04
C LEU A 73 -5.50 -5.49 -7.98
N LEU A 74 -5.74 -5.27 -9.28
CA LEU A 74 -5.74 -6.31 -10.30
C LEU A 74 -4.45 -6.36 -11.14
N SER A 75 -3.34 -5.79 -10.66
CA SER A 75 -2.06 -5.89 -11.35
C SER A 75 -1.65 -7.35 -11.52
N LYS A 76 -1.34 -7.74 -12.76
CA LYS A 76 -0.84 -9.09 -13.11
C LYS A 76 0.60 -9.31 -12.65
N LYS A 77 1.40 -8.25 -12.62
CA LYS A 77 2.82 -8.27 -12.32
C LYS A 77 3.17 -7.12 -11.39
N ILE A 78 3.99 -7.39 -10.39
CA ILE A 78 4.62 -6.38 -9.53
C ILE A 78 6.11 -6.71 -9.53
N THR A 79 6.97 -5.76 -9.90
CA THR A 79 8.41 -5.94 -9.92
C THR A 79 9.06 -5.18 -8.77
N ILE A 80 10.12 -5.77 -8.24
CA ILE A 80 10.99 -5.18 -7.24
C ILE A 80 12.36 -5.03 -7.90
N LEU A 81 12.89 -3.81 -7.89
CA LEU A 81 14.21 -3.48 -8.41
C LEU A 81 15.13 -3.20 -7.22
N ASP A 82 16.39 -3.63 -7.32
CA ASP A 82 17.44 -3.22 -6.38
C ASP A 82 18.15 -1.99 -6.94
N LEU A 83 18.12 -0.89 -6.19
CA LEU A 83 18.76 0.36 -6.54
C LEU A 83 20.07 0.57 -5.76
N THR A 84 20.43 -0.35 -4.87
CA THR A 84 21.47 -0.13 -3.85
C THR A 84 22.81 0.30 -4.44
N LYS A 85 23.21 -0.29 -5.57
CA LYS A 85 24.49 -0.01 -6.22
C LYS A 85 24.51 1.32 -6.99
N ASP A 86 23.33 1.87 -7.26
CA ASP A 86 23.10 3.03 -8.13
C ASP A 86 22.64 4.26 -7.33
N MET A 87 22.70 4.16 -6.01
CA MET A 87 22.43 5.24 -5.07
C MET A 87 23.75 5.78 -4.53
N GLU A 88 24.12 7.00 -4.94
CA GLU A 88 25.37 7.63 -4.49
C GLU A 88 25.16 8.45 -3.20
N VAL A 89 23.94 8.92 -2.97
CA VAL A 89 23.59 9.75 -1.81
C VAL A 89 23.33 8.87 -0.58
N PRO A 90 24.07 9.04 0.53
CA PRO A 90 23.83 8.28 1.76
C PRO A 90 22.43 8.54 2.35
N TYR A 91 21.82 7.51 2.91
CA TYR A 91 20.53 7.66 3.57
C TYR A 91 20.67 8.43 4.89
N THR A 92 20.12 9.64 4.93
CA THR A 92 19.92 10.46 6.15
C THR A 92 18.44 10.69 6.45
N GLY A 93 17.56 9.96 5.75
CA GLY A 93 16.12 10.17 5.72
C GLY A 93 15.61 10.31 4.29
N MET A 94 14.28 10.31 4.13
CA MET A 94 13.61 10.55 2.84
C MET A 94 13.61 12.04 2.48
N THR A 95 14.79 12.65 2.43
CA THR A 95 15.04 14.07 2.14
C THR A 95 14.72 14.40 0.67
N ALA A 96 14.63 15.69 0.35
CA ALA A 96 14.41 16.12 -1.03
C ALA A 96 15.55 15.68 -1.97
N GLU A 97 16.79 15.73 -1.48
CA GLU A 97 17.99 15.27 -2.20
C GLU A 97 17.93 13.77 -2.47
N TYR A 98 17.66 12.96 -1.44
CA TYR A 98 17.57 11.50 -1.59
C TYR A 98 16.44 11.09 -2.55
N LYS A 99 15.30 11.80 -2.49
CA LYS A 99 14.19 11.63 -3.43
C LYS A 99 14.55 12.03 -4.86
N ALA A 100 15.29 13.13 -5.05
CA ALA A 100 15.75 13.53 -6.36
C ALA A 100 16.68 12.47 -6.97
N GLU A 101 17.55 11.88 -6.14
CA GLU A 101 18.45 10.80 -6.52
C GLU A 101 17.70 9.54 -6.96
N ILE A 102 16.74 9.04 -6.17
CA ILE A 102 15.90 7.90 -6.57
C ILE A 102 15.21 8.17 -7.92
N LYS A 103 14.69 9.39 -8.11
CA LYS A 103 14.04 9.77 -9.37
C LYS A 103 15.03 9.81 -10.53
N ARG A 104 16.29 10.21 -10.30
CA ARG A 104 17.38 10.19 -11.29
C ARG A 104 17.69 8.74 -11.66
N THR A 105 17.99 7.90 -10.66
CA THR A 105 18.32 6.48 -10.83
C THR A 105 17.21 5.76 -11.59
N MET A 106 15.95 5.94 -11.20
CA MET A 106 14.79 5.30 -11.86
C MET A 106 14.53 5.74 -13.31
N LYS A 107 15.15 6.82 -13.80
CA LYS A 107 15.08 7.19 -15.23
C LYS A 107 16.03 6.36 -16.08
N ASP A 108 17.06 5.78 -15.47
CA ASP A 108 17.89 4.79 -16.14
C ASP A 108 17.05 3.52 -16.28
N HIS A 109 16.78 3.09 -17.51
CA HIS A 109 15.85 2.00 -17.80
C HIS A 109 16.53 0.61 -17.78
N SER A 110 17.71 0.52 -17.18
CA SER A 110 18.60 -0.66 -17.25
C SER A 110 18.35 -1.72 -16.17
N PHE A 111 17.46 -1.47 -15.21
CA PHE A 111 17.24 -2.39 -14.08
C PHE A 111 16.51 -3.67 -14.47
N ALA A 112 17.17 -4.81 -14.28
CA ALA A 112 16.52 -6.10 -14.19
C ALA A 112 15.82 -6.24 -12.81
N PRO A 113 14.56 -6.70 -12.74
CA PRO A 113 13.91 -6.96 -11.47
C PRO A 113 14.60 -8.08 -10.70
N VAL A 114 14.97 -7.81 -9.45
CA VAL A 114 15.49 -8.85 -8.53
C VAL A 114 14.41 -9.80 -8.06
N LEU A 115 13.15 -9.32 -8.01
CA LEU A 115 11.99 -10.15 -7.74
C LEU A 115 10.81 -9.71 -8.60
N THR A 116 10.00 -10.68 -9.00
CA THR A 116 8.74 -10.44 -9.71
C THR A 116 7.61 -11.27 -9.09
N CYS A 117 6.55 -10.60 -8.64
CA CYS A 117 5.31 -11.24 -8.21
C CYS A 117 4.34 -11.34 -9.40
N HIS A 118 4.02 -12.57 -9.83
CA HIS A 118 3.10 -12.88 -10.92
C HIS A 118 1.78 -13.39 -10.37
N ARG A 119 0.67 -12.78 -10.77
CA ARG A 119 -0.66 -13.28 -10.43
C ARG A 119 -1.00 -14.48 -11.32
N ARG A 120 -1.28 -15.64 -10.72
CA ARG A 120 -1.51 -16.89 -11.46
C ARG A 120 -2.76 -16.88 -12.34
N THR A 121 -3.86 -16.28 -11.86
CA THR A 121 -5.12 -16.20 -12.62
C THR A 121 -5.72 -14.81 -12.52
N TRP A 122 -6.61 -14.45 -13.47
CA TRP A 122 -7.18 -13.10 -13.54
C TRP A 122 -7.93 -12.69 -12.26
N LEU A 123 -8.72 -13.60 -11.69
CA LEU A 123 -9.45 -13.41 -10.43
C LEU A 123 -8.74 -14.06 -9.24
N GLY A 124 -7.51 -14.56 -9.44
CA GLY A 124 -6.78 -15.28 -8.42
C GLY A 124 -6.16 -14.35 -7.40
N LEU A 125 -6.23 -14.78 -6.14
CA LEU A 125 -5.49 -14.18 -5.03
C LEU A 125 -4.17 -14.91 -4.75
N LYS A 126 -3.73 -15.75 -5.70
CA LYS A 126 -2.49 -16.51 -5.61
C LYS A 126 -1.44 -15.91 -6.54
N TYR A 127 -0.24 -15.69 -6.01
CA TYR A 127 0.88 -15.12 -6.72
C TYR A 127 2.08 -16.05 -6.62
N GLU A 128 2.83 -16.10 -7.70
CA GLU A 128 4.10 -16.80 -7.82
C GLU A 128 5.21 -15.76 -7.89
N ILE A 129 6.23 -15.92 -7.06
CA ILE A 129 7.32 -14.96 -6.94
C ILE A 129 8.56 -15.61 -7.54
N THR A 130 9.16 -14.94 -8.51
CA THR A 130 10.39 -15.41 -9.17
C THR A 130 11.51 -14.39 -9.04
N ASP A 131 12.75 -14.85 -9.15
CA ASP A 131 13.93 -13.98 -9.26
C ASP A 131 14.14 -13.49 -10.71
N ASP A 132 15.31 -12.89 -10.96
CA ASP A 132 15.77 -12.39 -12.26
C ASP A 132 16.06 -13.52 -13.26
N GLN A 133 16.34 -14.72 -12.78
CA GLN A 133 16.56 -15.94 -13.57
C GLN A 133 15.27 -16.75 -13.78
N SER A 134 14.12 -16.23 -13.32
CA SER A 134 12.82 -16.91 -13.33
C SER A 134 12.76 -18.16 -12.44
N ALA A 135 13.72 -18.35 -11.53
CA ALA A 135 13.64 -19.39 -10.52
C ALA A 135 12.59 -19.02 -9.47
N HIS A 136 11.91 -20.02 -8.94
CA HIS A 136 10.83 -19.83 -7.97
C HIS A 136 11.39 -19.47 -6.59
N VAL A 137 11.00 -18.30 -6.08
CA VAL A 137 11.46 -17.76 -4.79
C VAL A 137 10.46 -18.01 -3.68
N ALA A 138 9.17 -17.76 -3.95
CA ALA A 138 8.10 -17.88 -2.97
C ALA A 138 6.73 -17.95 -3.63
N HIS A 139 5.75 -18.41 -2.86
CA HIS A 139 4.34 -18.34 -3.21
C HIS A 139 3.62 -17.42 -2.23
N TRP A 140 2.70 -16.62 -2.75
CA TRP A 140 1.88 -15.72 -1.94
C TRP A 140 0.41 -16.04 -2.12
N SER A 141 -0.24 -16.44 -1.03
CA SER A 141 -1.69 -16.55 -0.93
C SER A 141 -2.25 -15.30 -0.26
N HIS A 142 -2.95 -14.46 -1.03
CA HIS A 142 -3.57 -13.23 -0.54
C HIS A 142 -4.98 -13.47 -0.02
N ALA A 143 -5.36 -12.74 1.03
CA ALA A 143 -6.69 -12.83 1.63
C ALA A 143 -7.80 -12.22 0.77
N TRP A 144 -8.99 -12.81 0.82
CA TRP A 144 -10.21 -12.31 0.15
C TRP A 144 -10.76 -11.02 0.74
N SER A 145 -10.48 -10.78 2.01
CA SER A 145 -10.75 -9.51 2.67
C SER A 145 -9.44 -8.86 3.09
N SER A 146 -9.45 -7.55 3.19
CA SER A 146 -8.28 -6.82 3.66
C SER A 146 -7.85 -7.11 5.10
N PHE A 147 -8.75 -7.65 5.92
CA PHE A 147 -8.47 -8.04 7.32
C PHE A 147 -8.03 -9.49 7.45
N GLY A 148 -8.19 -10.29 6.39
CA GLY A 148 -7.82 -11.69 6.41
C GLY A 148 -6.31 -11.92 6.41
N GLU A 149 -5.92 -13.15 6.68
CA GLU A 149 -4.52 -13.56 6.72
C GLU A 149 -3.98 -13.78 5.31
N SER A 150 -2.87 -13.14 5.00
CA SER A 150 -2.13 -13.38 3.76
C SER A 150 -0.85 -14.13 4.11
N VAL A 151 -0.53 -15.18 3.36
CA VAL A 151 0.57 -16.09 3.68
C VAL A 151 1.60 -16.07 2.56
N LEU A 152 2.86 -15.89 2.92
CA LEU A 152 4.03 -16.10 2.07
C LEU A 152 4.64 -17.46 2.43
N THR A 153 4.77 -18.36 1.47
CA THR A 153 5.41 -19.67 1.65
C THR A 153 6.66 -19.75 0.78
N PHE A 154 7.73 -20.28 1.33
CA PHE A 154 9.04 -20.38 0.68
C PHE A 154 9.37 -21.86 0.42
N PRO A 155 10.17 -22.19 -0.62
CA PRO A 155 10.76 -23.52 -0.79
C PRO A 155 11.57 -23.93 0.43
N ASP A 156 11.71 -25.24 0.66
CA ASP A 156 12.43 -25.79 1.83
C ASP A 156 13.92 -25.39 1.87
N ASP A 157 14.52 -25.17 0.69
CA ASP A 157 15.90 -24.73 0.48
C ASP A 157 16.03 -23.23 0.26
N SER A 158 14.98 -22.45 0.55
CA SER A 158 14.99 -21.00 0.34
C SER A 158 16.04 -20.30 1.20
N ALA A 159 16.84 -19.44 0.55
CA ALA A 159 17.78 -18.56 1.23
C ALA A 159 17.09 -17.45 2.04
N HIS A 160 15.80 -17.18 1.82
CA HIS A 160 15.08 -16.06 2.42
C HIS A 160 14.30 -16.43 3.67
N SER A 161 13.73 -17.63 3.74
CA SER A 161 13.03 -18.11 4.93
C SER A 161 12.81 -19.61 4.88
N SER A 162 13.01 -20.30 6.01
CA SER A 162 12.70 -21.72 6.18
C SER A 162 11.24 -22.00 6.54
N HIS A 163 10.42 -20.96 6.75
CA HIS A 163 9.04 -21.09 7.23
C HIS A 163 8.11 -20.13 6.51
N ALA A 164 6.82 -20.46 6.52
CA ALA A 164 5.79 -19.56 6.03
C ALA A 164 5.70 -18.30 6.90
N ILE A 165 5.53 -17.15 6.26
CA ILE A 165 5.30 -15.85 6.91
C ILE A 165 3.84 -15.48 6.74
N THR A 166 3.10 -15.45 7.85
CA THR A 166 1.70 -15.03 7.87
C THR A 166 1.61 -13.56 8.27
N LEU A 167 0.98 -12.76 7.41
CA LEU A 167 0.65 -11.36 7.66
C LEU A 167 -0.82 -11.25 8.08
N SER A 168 -1.02 -10.78 9.31
CA SER A 168 -2.35 -10.52 9.84
C SER A 168 -2.42 -9.16 10.50
N ASN A 169 -3.63 -8.61 10.50
CA ASN A 169 -3.93 -7.38 11.20
C ASN A 169 -4.22 -7.72 12.67
N LYS A 170 -3.53 -7.07 13.61
CA LYS A 170 -3.68 -7.39 15.05
C LYS A 170 -5.06 -7.05 15.59
N ARG A 171 -5.76 -6.05 15.03
CA ARG A 171 -7.14 -5.71 15.41
C ARG A 171 -7.93 -5.24 14.20
N TRP A 172 -9.20 -5.64 14.16
CA TRP A 172 -10.14 -5.24 13.12
C TRP A 172 -10.20 -3.71 13.01
N GLY A 173 -10.12 -3.17 11.79
CA GLY A 173 -10.11 -1.72 11.54
C GLY A 173 -8.73 -1.04 11.52
N LEU A 174 -7.66 -1.67 12.04
CA LEU A 174 -6.33 -1.04 12.06
C LEU A 174 -5.66 -1.03 10.69
N ARG A 175 -4.69 -0.12 10.50
CA ARG A 175 -3.89 0.00 9.26
C ARG A 175 -2.53 -0.68 9.34
N THR A 176 -2.35 -1.48 10.39
CA THR A 176 -1.10 -2.01 10.87
C THR A 176 -1.08 -3.51 10.60
N GLU A 177 -0.05 -3.99 9.92
CA GLU A 177 0.08 -5.42 9.56
C GLU A 177 1.28 -5.98 10.31
N SER A 178 1.09 -7.13 10.94
CA SER A 178 2.15 -7.79 11.71
C SER A 178 2.44 -9.17 11.18
N PHE A 179 3.67 -9.60 11.39
CA PHE A 179 4.13 -10.93 11.04
C PHE A 179 5.24 -11.36 11.98
N VAL A 180 5.58 -12.65 11.94
CA VAL A 180 6.73 -13.20 12.66
C VAL A 180 7.74 -13.68 11.63
N TYR A 181 9.01 -13.35 11.84
CA TYR A 181 10.13 -13.81 11.04
C TYR A 181 11.29 -14.16 11.98
N ASN A 182 11.85 -15.36 11.83
CA ASN A 182 12.90 -15.89 12.71
C ASN A 182 12.59 -15.76 14.21
N SER A 183 11.37 -16.13 14.59
CA SER A 183 10.84 -16.02 15.98
C SER A 183 10.73 -14.60 16.54
N GLN A 184 10.92 -13.57 15.71
CA GLN A 184 10.80 -12.18 16.10
C GLN A 184 9.54 -11.54 15.49
N PRO A 185 8.73 -10.80 16.28
CA PRO A 185 7.60 -10.06 15.75
C PRO A 185 8.06 -8.78 15.02
N TYR A 186 7.48 -8.57 13.85
CA TYR A 186 7.64 -7.38 13.02
C TYR A 186 6.28 -6.74 12.74
N VAL A 187 6.28 -5.42 12.53
CA VAL A 187 5.06 -4.66 12.30
C VAL A 187 5.29 -3.55 11.28
N TRP A 188 4.51 -3.57 10.20
CA TRP A 188 4.35 -2.46 9.28
C TRP A 188 3.32 -1.47 9.84
N GLN A 189 3.74 -0.24 10.09
CA GLN A 189 2.90 0.84 10.60
C GLN A 189 2.89 2.00 9.59
N MET A 190 1.72 2.60 9.37
CA MET A 190 1.60 3.84 8.59
C MET A 190 2.11 5.02 9.43
N ASP A 191 2.92 5.90 8.84
CA ASP A 191 3.52 7.01 9.58
C ASP A 191 2.50 8.13 9.89
N SER A 192 1.41 8.21 9.12
CA SER A 192 0.34 9.18 9.32
C SER A 192 -1.02 8.50 9.36
N LEU A 193 -1.89 8.98 10.25
CA LEU A 193 -3.30 8.59 10.34
C LEU A 193 -4.09 9.07 9.12
N TRP A 194 -3.73 10.23 8.58
CA TRP A 194 -4.42 10.88 7.48
C TRP A 194 -3.85 10.46 6.12
N HIS A 195 -2.52 10.35 6.03
CA HIS A 195 -1.82 10.07 4.78
C HIS A 195 -1.17 8.69 4.81
N SER A 196 -1.60 7.81 3.90
CA SER A 196 -1.06 6.45 3.80
C SER A 196 0.17 6.36 2.88
N THR A 197 0.89 7.46 2.68
CA THR A 197 1.98 7.58 1.70
C THR A 197 3.30 7.00 2.20
N ASN A 198 3.54 7.01 3.51
CA ASN A 198 4.76 6.51 4.12
C ASN A 198 4.45 5.46 5.18
N MET A 199 5.37 4.50 5.31
CA MET A 199 5.25 3.41 6.27
C MET A 199 6.61 3.06 6.85
N THR A 200 6.62 2.63 8.11
CA THR A 200 7.82 2.15 8.78
C THR A 200 7.61 0.70 9.24
N LEU A 201 8.60 -0.14 9.00
CA LEU A 201 8.68 -1.49 9.53
C LEU A 201 9.47 -1.44 10.84
N TYR A 202 8.86 -2.00 11.88
CA TYR A 202 9.47 -2.12 13.20
C TYR A 202 9.73 -3.58 13.53
N ARG A 203 10.93 -3.88 14.05
CA ARG A 203 11.19 -5.09 14.83
C ARG A 203 10.79 -4.82 16.28
N ILE A 204 10.04 -5.73 16.89
CA ILE A 204 9.57 -5.59 18.27
C ILE A 204 10.32 -6.53 19.17
N THR A 205 11.15 -6.02 20.08
CA THR A 205 11.89 -6.81 21.07
C THR A 205 11.32 -6.59 22.48
N GLY A 206 11.64 -7.48 23.42
CA GLY A 206 11.16 -7.41 24.79
C GLY A 206 9.72 -7.94 24.98
N SER A 207 9.20 -7.82 26.20
CA SER A 207 7.87 -8.32 26.58
C SER A 207 7.15 -7.34 27.51
N GLY A 208 5.81 -7.31 27.45
CA GLY A 208 4.99 -6.43 28.27
C GLY A 208 5.35 -4.95 28.12
N GLU A 209 5.57 -4.28 29.25
CA GLU A 209 5.95 -2.86 29.32
C GLU A 209 7.37 -2.57 28.82
N GLN A 210 8.23 -3.59 28.70
CA GLN A 210 9.60 -3.46 28.21
C GLN A 210 9.71 -3.66 26.69
N GLN A 211 8.60 -3.60 25.96
CA GLN A 211 8.64 -3.74 24.50
C GLN A 211 9.27 -2.53 23.83
N ILE A 212 10.33 -2.77 23.05
CA ILE A 212 11.06 -1.75 22.30
C ILE A 212 10.80 -1.95 20.81
N LYS A 213 10.62 -0.84 20.10
CA LYS A 213 10.51 -0.81 18.65
C LYS A 213 11.83 -0.36 18.03
N THR A 214 12.43 -1.17 17.17
CA THR A 214 13.57 -0.78 16.34
C THR A 214 13.09 -0.58 14.91
N GLU A 215 13.35 0.59 14.31
CA GLU A 215 13.11 0.83 12.89
C GLU A 215 14.04 -0.04 12.05
N VAL A 216 13.50 -0.84 11.14
CA VAL A 216 14.30 -1.73 10.26
C VAL A 216 14.05 -1.51 8.77
N ALA A 217 12.93 -0.87 8.40
CA ALA A 217 12.72 -0.42 7.03
C ALA A 217 11.80 0.80 6.98
N LYS A 218 11.93 1.61 5.92
CA LYS A 218 11.05 2.75 5.64
C LYS A 218 10.62 2.74 4.18
N TYR A 219 9.33 2.86 3.95
CA TYR A 219 8.70 2.97 2.65
C TYR A 219 8.20 4.39 2.40
N ALA A 220 8.45 4.89 1.20
CA ALA A 220 7.87 6.12 0.70
C ALA A 220 7.21 5.87 -0.67
N GLN A 221 5.91 6.14 -0.76
CA GLN A 221 5.15 6.05 -1.99
C GLN A 221 5.71 7.01 -3.04
N LYS A 222 5.71 6.58 -4.30
CA LYS A 222 6.08 7.41 -5.46
C LYS A 222 5.42 8.80 -5.38
N TRP A 223 6.25 9.84 -5.51
CA TRP A 223 5.86 11.25 -5.33
C TRP A 223 5.90 12.07 -6.63
N TRP A 224 6.06 11.43 -7.79
CA TRP A 224 6.07 12.10 -9.09
C TRP A 224 5.08 11.47 -10.07
N ASP A 225 4.60 12.27 -11.02
CA ASP A 225 3.83 11.91 -12.22
C ASP A 225 2.51 11.14 -12.03
N SER A 226 2.13 10.70 -10.82
CA SER A 226 0.79 10.25 -10.40
C SER A 226 0.83 9.65 -8.98
N PHE A 227 -0.29 9.70 -8.26
CA PHE A 227 -0.48 9.01 -6.98
C PHE A 227 -0.84 7.52 -7.19
N VAL A 228 0.19 6.70 -7.38
CA VAL A 228 0.06 5.25 -7.57
C VAL A 228 0.68 4.48 -6.41
N THR A 229 0.19 3.26 -6.14
CA THR A 229 0.77 2.40 -5.10
C THR A 229 2.03 1.75 -5.63
N GLY A 230 3.11 1.82 -4.86
CA GLY A 230 4.48 1.57 -5.32
C GLY A 230 5.36 2.74 -4.91
N GLY A 231 6.67 2.55 -4.94
CA GLY A 231 7.60 3.52 -4.38
C GLY A 231 8.89 2.87 -3.93
N THR A 232 9.65 3.62 -3.14
CA THR A 232 10.93 3.18 -2.61
C THR A 232 10.75 2.55 -1.23
N VAL A 233 11.55 1.54 -0.94
CA VAL A 233 11.75 1.04 0.43
C VAL A 233 13.24 0.96 0.70
N VAL A 234 13.65 1.50 1.84
CA VAL A 234 15.01 1.36 2.36
C VAL A 234 14.97 0.36 3.51
N VAL A 235 15.93 -0.56 3.57
CA VAL A 235 15.94 -1.66 4.55
C VAL A 235 17.32 -1.76 5.18
N ASP A 236 17.35 -1.94 6.50
CA ASP A 236 18.53 -2.42 7.19
C ASP A 236 18.64 -3.94 6.99
N GLY A 237 19.44 -4.34 6.01
CA GLY A 237 19.65 -5.74 5.64
C GLY A 237 20.38 -6.56 6.70
N THR A 238 20.90 -5.92 7.75
CA THR A 238 21.46 -6.64 8.91
C THR A 238 20.38 -7.07 9.89
N GLU A 239 19.20 -6.45 9.85
CA GLU A 239 18.10 -6.68 10.79
C GLU A 239 16.95 -7.51 10.19
N ILE A 240 16.80 -7.51 8.86
CA ILE A 240 15.82 -8.34 8.13
C ILE A 240 16.31 -8.59 6.70
N ASP A 241 15.99 -9.78 6.17
CA ASP A 241 16.23 -10.08 4.75
C ASP A 241 15.46 -9.09 3.85
N GLY A 242 16.15 -8.56 2.84
CA GLY A 242 15.61 -7.52 1.96
C GLY A 242 14.44 -8.01 1.10
N ALA A 243 14.46 -9.26 0.65
CA ALA A 243 13.35 -9.87 -0.08
C ALA A 243 12.13 -10.03 0.84
N VAL A 244 12.31 -10.52 2.06
CA VAL A 244 11.23 -10.64 3.06
C VAL A 244 10.60 -9.28 3.35
N ALA A 245 11.41 -8.23 3.57
CA ALA A 245 10.91 -6.88 3.78
C ALA A 245 10.09 -6.36 2.57
N CYS A 246 10.57 -6.60 1.34
CA CYS A 246 9.84 -6.20 0.14
C CYS A 246 8.55 -6.99 -0.08
N LEU A 247 8.59 -8.31 0.09
CA LEU A 247 7.42 -9.18 -0.13
C LEU A 247 6.33 -8.89 0.89
N THR A 248 6.68 -8.77 2.17
CA THR A 248 5.73 -8.38 3.22
C THR A 248 5.12 -7.00 2.91
N LEU A 249 5.93 -6.02 2.50
CA LEU A 249 5.43 -4.71 2.09
C LEU A 249 4.47 -4.78 0.90
N VAL A 250 4.76 -5.56 -0.14
CA VAL A 250 3.86 -5.76 -1.29
C VAL A 250 2.51 -6.31 -0.83
N VAL A 251 2.49 -7.26 0.12
CA VAL A 251 1.24 -7.75 0.71
C VAL A 251 0.48 -6.61 1.39
N VAL A 252 1.15 -5.82 2.23
CA VAL A 252 0.53 -4.70 2.95
C VAL A 252 -0.03 -3.64 1.99
N LEU A 253 0.72 -3.30 0.94
CA LEU A 253 0.28 -2.35 -0.10
C LEU A 253 -0.95 -2.87 -0.86
N LYS A 254 -1.03 -4.18 -1.11
CA LYS A 254 -2.21 -4.79 -1.73
C LYS A 254 -3.41 -4.79 -0.80
N LYS A 255 -3.25 -5.19 0.47
CA LYS A 255 -4.33 -5.09 1.49
C LYS A 255 -4.82 -3.65 1.65
N LYS A 256 -3.92 -2.67 1.60
CA LYS A 256 -4.28 -1.23 1.61
C LYS A 256 -5.20 -0.87 0.44
N ARG A 257 -4.87 -1.29 -0.79
CA ARG A 257 -5.73 -1.05 -1.97
C ARG A 257 -7.08 -1.76 -1.87
N GLN A 258 -7.07 -2.97 -1.34
CA GLN A 258 -8.30 -3.74 -1.10
C GLN A 258 -9.21 -3.05 -0.09
N ARG A 259 -8.68 -2.50 1.03
CA ARG A 259 -9.45 -1.68 1.98
C ARG A 259 -10.11 -0.48 1.34
N ALA A 260 -9.39 0.21 0.46
CA ALA A 260 -9.95 1.34 -0.25
C ALA A 260 -11.13 0.91 -1.13
N ALA A 261 -11.00 -0.21 -1.85
CA ALA A 261 -12.09 -0.75 -2.68
C ALA A 261 -13.30 -1.20 -1.83
N GLU A 262 -13.06 -1.96 -0.76
CA GLU A 262 -14.11 -2.46 0.16
C GLU A 262 -14.93 -1.32 0.80
N ARG A 263 -14.34 -0.13 1.00
CA ARG A 263 -15.05 1.05 1.52
C ARG A 263 -15.85 1.82 0.48
N HIS A 264 -15.49 1.72 -0.80
CA HIS A 264 -16.20 2.40 -1.88
C HIS A 264 -17.36 1.57 -2.44
N GLU A 265 -17.37 0.26 -2.19
CA GLU A 265 -18.40 -0.67 -2.65
C GLU A 265 -19.47 -1.02 -1.59
N GLY A 266 -19.28 -0.56 -0.34
CA GLY A 266 -20.26 -0.71 0.75
C GLY A 266 -21.14 0.52 0.91
#